data_AF-A0A2V5W316-F1
#
_entry.id   AF-A0A2V5W316-F1
#
_cell.length_a   1.000
_cell.length_b   1.000
_cell.length_c   1.000
_cell.angle_alpha   90.00
_cell.angle_beta   90.00
_cell.angle_gamma   90.00
#
_symmetry.space_group_name_H-M   'P 1'
#
loop_
_entity.id
_entity.type
_entity.pdbx_description
1 polymer ?
#
loop_
_entity_poly.entity_id
_entity_poly.type
_entity_poly.pdbx_seq_one_letter_code
_entity_poly.pdbx_strand_id
1 'polypeptide(L)'
;MEIYTGGLSEVGAGGVHSPAQTLVSRPTLLQWITPHELEPLGDALARGRLPSDFLGKLKRLKDGDLAHHFIEQNCRLFAALLMATADGSFREGSPAERERLLRVLAYVRKDDDAIPDYRPEGFADDQREMRAASTELAGLIHAFKAWRLRHQVPVMWPGHGVSARRLRL
;
A
#
# COMPACT_ATOMS: atom_id res chain seq x y z
N MET A 1 9.13 58.83 43.41
CA MET A 1 9.77 58.30 44.63
C MET A 1 9.89 56.81 44.41
N GLU A 2 11.14 56.32 44.40
CA GLU A 2 11.63 54.93 44.16
C GLU A 2 11.38 54.38 42.73
N ILE A 3 12.30 54.31 41.74
CA ILE A 3 13.77 54.12 41.60
C ILE A 3 14.21 52.64 41.47
N TYR A 4 14.61 52.24 40.24
CA TYR A 4 15.68 51.27 39.85
C TYR A 4 15.46 49.76 40.12
N THR A 5 16.05 48.77 39.44
CA THR A 5 16.87 48.52 38.22
C THR A 5 16.86 46.98 38.08
N GLY A 6 16.76 46.37 36.90
CA GLY A 6 17.91 46.16 36.00
C GLY A 6 17.91 44.70 35.51
N GLY A 7 18.45 44.47 34.31
CA GLY A 7 18.68 43.13 33.75
C GLY A 7 18.61 43.08 32.23
N LEU A 8 19.69 43.49 31.57
CA LEU A 8 19.99 43.19 30.16
C LEU A 8 20.52 41.75 30.02
N SER A 9 20.40 41.18 28.81
CA SER A 9 20.89 39.88 28.29
C SER A 9 19.77 38.83 28.19
N GLU A 10 19.56 38.11 27.10
CA GLU A 10 20.44 37.77 25.98
C GLU A 10 19.60 37.24 24.80
N VAL A 11 20.20 37.27 23.62
CA VAL A 11 19.69 36.73 22.37
C VAL A 11 19.39 35.23 22.51
N GLY A 12 18.13 34.83 22.32
CA GLY A 12 17.73 33.43 22.24
C GLY A 12 16.91 33.21 20.98
N ALA A 13 17.53 32.57 19.98
CA ALA A 13 16.92 32.22 18.71
C ALA A 13 15.51 31.67 18.88
N GLY A 14 14.59 32.17 18.04
CA GLY A 14 13.29 31.57 17.80
C GLY A 14 13.48 30.15 17.25
N GLY A 15 13.70 29.21 18.15
CA GLY A 15 13.65 27.78 17.91
C GLY A 15 12.21 27.44 17.60
N VAL A 16 11.94 27.32 16.30
CA VAL A 16 10.76 26.69 15.75
C VAL A 16 10.54 25.40 16.55
N HIS A 17 9.50 25.39 17.38
CA HIS A 17 8.97 24.17 17.95
C HIS A 17 8.52 23.31 16.77
N SER A 18 9.44 22.49 16.26
CA SER A 18 9.08 21.31 15.50
C SER A 18 8.40 20.39 16.52
N PRO A 19 7.09 20.11 16.38
CA PRO A 19 6.55 18.96 17.07
C PRO A 19 7.25 17.77 16.41
N ALA A 20 8.31 17.29 17.04
CA ALA A 20 8.77 15.93 16.84
C ALA A 20 7.53 15.07 17.07
N GLN A 21 6.92 14.66 15.97
CA GLN A 21 5.83 13.70 15.99
C GLN A 21 6.44 12.47 16.62
N THR A 22 6.16 12.31 17.91
CA THR A 22 6.29 11.03 18.59
C THR A 22 5.40 10.09 17.81
N LEU A 23 5.98 9.43 16.80
CA LEU A 23 5.48 8.21 16.23
C LEU A 23 5.49 7.22 17.39
N VAL A 24 4.43 7.28 18.19
CA VAL A 24 4.02 6.16 19.02
C VAL A 24 3.98 5.00 18.03
N SER A 25 4.96 4.11 18.14
CA SER A 25 5.03 2.84 17.43
C SER A 25 3.79 2.05 17.84
N ARG A 26 2.66 2.39 17.23
CA ARG A 26 1.46 1.58 17.30
C ARG A 26 1.88 0.26 16.68
N PRO A 27 1.60 -0.86 17.35
CA PRO A 27 1.77 -2.15 16.72
C PRO A 27 1.00 -2.10 15.40
N THR A 28 1.69 -2.26 14.27
CA THR A 28 1.04 -2.21 12.96
C THR A 28 0.05 -3.36 12.91
N LEU A 29 -1.17 -3.12 12.42
CA LEU A 29 -2.23 -4.14 12.36
C LEU A 29 -1.78 -5.41 11.62
N LEU A 30 -0.75 -5.27 10.78
CA LEU A 30 -0.03 -6.32 10.08
C LEU A 30 0.64 -7.36 10.99
N GLN A 31 0.86 -7.07 12.27
CA GLN A 31 1.33 -8.06 13.24
C GLN A 31 0.25 -9.12 13.55
N TRP A 32 -1.01 -8.85 13.19
CA TRP A 32 -2.14 -9.80 13.28
C TRP A 32 -2.19 -10.74 12.07
N ILE A 33 -1.20 -10.66 11.18
CA ILE A 33 -1.02 -11.55 10.04
C ILE A 33 0.07 -12.55 10.37
N THR A 34 -0.35 -13.82 10.46
CA THR A 34 0.52 -14.96 10.69
C THR A 34 1.19 -15.41 9.38
N PRO A 35 2.36 -16.08 9.44
CA PRO A 35 2.99 -16.66 8.26
C PRO A 35 2.05 -17.60 7.47
N HIS A 36 1.23 -18.38 8.17
CA HIS A 36 0.25 -19.30 7.58
C HIS A 36 -0.85 -18.59 6.78
N GLU A 37 -1.15 -17.32 7.09
CA GLU A 37 -2.10 -16.52 6.32
C GLU A 37 -1.43 -15.89 5.08
N LEU A 38 -0.11 -15.66 5.13
CA LEU A 38 0.67 -15.13 4.00
C LEU A 38 0.94 -16.19 2.93
N GLU A 39 1.27 -17.42 3.34
CA GLU A 39 1.66 -18.50 2.42
C GLU A 39 0.64 -18.75 1.30
N PRO A 40 -0.67 -18.97 1.58
CA PRO A 40 -1.64 -19.24 0.51
C PRO A 40 -1.81 -18.06 -0.45
N LEU A 41 -1.70 -16.83 0.05
CA LEU A 41 -1.78 -15.63 -0.76
C LEU A 41 -0.53 -15.48 -1.64
N GLY A 42 0.66 -15.62 -1.04
CA GLY A 42 1.94 -15.59 -1.75
C GLY A 42 1.99 -16.63 -2.87
N ASP A 43 1.59 -17.86 -2.58
CA ASP A 43 1.51 -18.96 -3.56
C ASP A 43 0.51 -18.68 -4.69
N ALA A 44 -0.64 -18.07 -4.38
CA ALA A 44 -1.60 -17.67 -5.40
C ALA A 44 -0.99 -16.61 -6.33
N LEU A 45 -0.37 -15.58 -5.77
CA LEU A 45 0.26 -14.50 -6.53
C LEU A 45 1.44 -15.01 -7.37
N ALA A 46 2.26 -15.94 -6.84
CA ALA A 46 3.36 -16.55 -7.59
C ALA A 46 2.88 -17.35 -8.82
N ARG A 47 1.63 -17.82 -8.81
CA ARG A 47 0.97 -18.47 -9.96
C ARG A 47 0.18 -17.47 -10.83
N GLY A 48 0.36 -16.17 -10.61
CA GLY A 48 -0.31 -15.12 -11.38
C GLY A 48 -1.81 -14.98 -11.12
N ARG A 49 -2.29 -15.38 -9.94
CA ARG A 49 -3.72 -15.36 -9.59
C ARG A 49 -3.99 -14.76 -8.21
N LEU A 50 -5.19 -14.21 -8.03
CA LEU A 50 -5.72 -13.83 -6.71
C LEU A 50 -6.64 -14.94 -6.18
N PRO A 51 -6.65 -15.19 -4.86
CA PRO A 51 -7.66 -16.07 -4.23
C PRO A 51 -9.09 -15.63 -4.56
N SER A 52 -10.01 -16.61 -4.72
CA SER A 52 -11.37 -16.36 -5.19
C SER A 52 -12.22 -15.55 -4.22
N ASP A 53 -12.03 -15.79 -2.92
CA ASP A 53 -12.63 -15.02 -1.82
C ASP A 53 -12.15 -13.55 -1.87
N PHE A 54 -10.85 -13.33 -2.07
CA PHE A 54 -10.31 -11.98 -2.18
C PHE A 54 -10.83 -11.28 -3.44
N LEU A 55 -10.89 -11.98 -4.58
CA LEU A 55 -11.54 -11.46 -5.79
C LEU A 55 -13.01 -11.11 -5.57
N GLY A 56 -13.73 -11.88 -4.76
CA GLY A 56 -15.09 -11.59 -4.33
C GLY A 56 -15.17 -10.28 -3.55
N LYS A 57 -14.33 -10.09 -2.52
CA LYS A 57 -14.23 -8.84 -1.75
C LYS A 57 -13.91 -7.64 -2.65
N LEU A 58 -12.93 -7.76 -3.55
CA LEU A 58 -12.59 -6.69 -4.50
C LEU A 58 -13.74 -6.33 -5.45
N LYS A 59 -14.56 -7.30 -5.88
CA LYS A 59 -15.75 -7.00 -6.69
C LYS A 59 -16.78 -6.19 -5.88
N ARG A 60 -17.04 -6.57 -4.62
CA ARG A 60 -17.94 -5.81 -3.73
C ARG A 60 -17.44 -4.37 -3.52
N LEU A 61 -16.14 -4.20 -3.27
CA LEU A 61 -15.53 -2.89 -3.08
C LEU A 61 -15.62 -2.00 -4.33
N LYS A 62 -15.53 -2.60 -5.52
CA LYS A 62 -15.67 -1.88 -6.80
C LYS A 62 -17.06 -1.26 -6.97
N ASP A 63 -18.10 -1.84 -6.37
CA ASP A 63 -19.46 -1.32 -6.48
C ASP A 63 -19.83 -0.38 -5.30
N GLY A 64 -18.83 -0.04 -4.48
CA GLY A 64 -18.96 0.76 -3.27
C GLY A 64 -18.75 2.28 -3.47
N ASP A 65 -18.31 2.95 -2.40
CA ASP A 65 -18.03 4.38 -2.41
C ASP A 65 -16.57 4.68 -2.81
N LEU A 66 -16.17 5.96 -2.71
CA LEU A 66 -14.81 6.39 -3.06
C LEU A 66 -13.73 5.72 -2.19
N ALA A 67 -14.02 5.45 -0.91
CA ALA A 67 -13.07 4.78 -0.03
C ALA A 67 -12.89 3.31 -0.44
N HIS A 68 -13.99 2.63 -0.79
CA HIS A 68 -13.95 1.26 -1.31
C HIS A 68 -13.17 1.19 -2.64
N HIS A 69 -13.44 2.11 -3.56
CA HIS A 69 -12.67 2.20 -4.81
C HIS A 69 -11.17 2.42 -4.59
N PHE A 70 -10.81 3.26 -3.63
CA PHE A 70 -9.40 3.47 -3.29
C PHE A 70 -8.74 2.16 -2.82
N ILE A 71 -9.39 1.41 -1.94
CA ILE A 71 -8.88 0.13 -1.44
C ILE A 71 -8.78 -0.88 -2.59
N GLU A 72 -9.81 -0.99 -3.42
CA GLU A 72 -9.87 -1.91 -4.55
C GLU A 72 -8.72 -1.67 -5.55
N GLN A 73 -8.52 -0.41 -5.95
CA GLN A 73 -7.50 -0.04 -6.91
C GLN A 73 -6.09 -0.31 -6.37
N ASN A 74 -5.84 0.02 -5.10
CA ASN A 74 -4.54 -0.23 -4.47
C ASN A 74 -4.29 -1.74 -4.27
N CYS A 75 -5.31 -2.52 -3.90
CA CYS A 75 -5.19 -3.98 -3.83
C CYS A 75 -4.75 -4.56 -5.17
N ARG A 76 -5.41 -4.17 -6.26
CA ARG A 76 -5.05 -4.65 -7.61
C ARG A 76 -3.65 -4.21 -8.02
N LEU A 77 -3.28 -2.97 -7.71
CA LEU A 77 -1.96 -2.44 -8.01
C LEU A 77 -0.87 -3.24 -7.29
N PHE A 78 -1.03 -3.48 -5.99
CA PHE A 78 -0.06 -4.22 -5.18
C PHE A 78 0.01 -5.69 -5.59
N ALA A 79 -1.14 -6.32 -5.86
CA ALA A 79 -1.18 -7.68 -6.37
C ALA A 79 -0.46 -7.82 -7.72
N ALA A 80 -0.72 -6.90 -8.66
CA ALA A 80 -0.04 -6.90 -9.96
C ALA A 80 1.47 -6.70 -9.83
N LEU A 81 1.91 -5.84 -8.90
CA LEU A 81 3.31 -5.64 -8.59
C LEU A 81 3.93 -6.95 -8.09
N LEU A 82 3.32 -7.58 -7.09
CA LEU A 82 3.83 -8.82 -6.50
C LEU A 82 3.89 -9.96 -7.52
N MET A 83 2.87 -10.10 -8.37
CA MET A 83 2.87 -11.07 -9.47
C MET A 83 4.04 -10.83 -10.46
N ALA A 84 4.23 -9.57 -10.88
CA ALA A 84 5.32 -9.20 -11.78
C ALA A 84 6.71 -9.38 -11.13
N THR A 85 6.81 -9.27 -9.80
CA THR A 85 8.06 -9.62 -9.10
C THR A 85 8.27 -11.12 -9.02
N ALA A 86 7.20 -11.91 -8.85
CA ALA A 86 7.28 -13.36 -8.74
C ALA A 86 7.61 -14.04 -10.07
N ASP A 87 7.11 -13.52 -11.20
CA ASP A 87 7.45 -13.99 -12.54
C ASP A 87 8.78 -13.43 -13.08
N GLY A 88 9.40 -12.50 -12.35
CA GLY A 88 10.70 -11.89 -12.67
C GLY A 88 10.67 -10.79 -13.74
N SER A 89 9.48 -10.37 -14.20
CA SER A 89 9.30 -9.31 -15.19
C SER A 89 9.51 -7.89 -14.64
N PHE A 90 9.29 -7.71 -13.33
CA PHE A 90 9.62 -6.49 -12.58
C PHE A 90 10.59 -6.84 -11.45
N ARG A 91 11.81 -6.29 -11.49
CA ARG A 91 12.91 -6.72 -10.61
C ARG A 91 13.20 -5.79 -9.44
N GLU A 92 12.49 -4.68 -9.33
CA GLU A 92 12.67 -3.73 -8.23
C GLU A 92 11.96 -4.19 -6.96
N GLY A 93 12.24 -3.49 -5.84
CA GLY A 93 11.72 -3.80 -4.52
C GLY A 93 12.49 -4.90 -3.81
N SER A 94 12.92 -4.61 -2.59
CA SER A 94 13.55 -5.55 -1.67
C SER A 94 12.57 -6.62 -1.18
N PRO A 95 13.07 -7.75 -0.63
CA PRO A 95 12.22 -8.75 0.01
C PRO A 95 11.30 -8.17 1.10
N ALA A 96 11.81 -7.23 1.89
CA ALA A 96 11.05 -6.57 2.96
C ALA A 96 9.88 -5.73 2.43
N GLU A 97 10.10 -4.96 1.37
CA GLU A 97 9.03 -4.16 0.73
C GLU A 97 7.95 -5.05 0.11
N ARG A 98 8.35 -6.19 -0.48
CA ARG A 98 7.41 -7.18 -1.02
C ARG A 98 6.59 -7.85 0.07
N GLU A 99 7.23 -8.25 1.17
CA GLU A 99 6.53 -8.80 2.33
C GLU A 99 5.57 -7.77 2.94
N ARG A 100 5.99 -6.50 3.03
CA ARG A 100 5.15 -5.39 3.51
C ARG A 100 3.87 -5.25 2.69
N LEU A 101 3.96 -5.29 1.36
CA LEU A 101 2.79 -5.28 0.47
C LEU A 101 1.92 -6.53 0.64
N LEU A 102 2.54 -7.71 0.74
CA LEU A 102 1.81 -8.97 0.93
C LEU A 102 1.01 -8.97 2.23
N ARG A 103 1.59 -8.47 3.33
CA ARG A 103 0.92 -8.32 4.62
C ARG A 103 -0.29 -7.38 4.56
N VAL A 104 -0.22 -6.28 3.80
CA VAL A 104 -1.38 -5.40 3.59
C VAL A 104 -2.49 -6.14 2.86
N LEU A 105 -2.15 -6.84 1.77
CA LEU A 105 -3.15 -7.60 1.01
C LEU A 105 -3.79 -8.70 1.87
N ALA A 106 -3.01 -9.37 2.71
CA ALA A 106 -3.51 -10.36 3.63
C ALA A 106 -4.42 -9.75 4.71
N TYR A 107 -4.08 -8.56 5.20
CA TYR A 107 -4.91 -7.81 6.14
C TYR A 107 -6.26 -7.44 5.51
N VAL A 108 -6.24 -6.72 4.39
CA VAL A 108 -7.45 -6.29 3.67
C VAL A 108 -8.29 -7.46 3.19
N ARG A 109 -7.72 -8.66 3.04
CA ARG A 109 -8.50 -9.85 2.66
C ARG A 109 -9.41 -10.34 3.80
N LYS A 110 -9.09 -10.06 5.07
CA LYS A 110 -9.91 -10.49 6.21
C LYS A 110 -11.23 -9.73 6.22
N ASP A 111 -12.32 -10.43 6.52
CA ASP A 111 -13.64 -9.80 6.73
C ASP A 111 -13.85 -9.43 8.23
N ASP A 112 -13.16 -10.14 9.15
CA ASP A 112 -13.19 -9.94 10.61
C ASP A 112 -11.86 -9.37 11.13
N ASP A 113 -11.41 -8.27 10.55
CA ASP A 113 -10.20 -7.57 10.99
C ASP A 113 -10.47 -6.66 12.21
N ALA A 114 -9.64 -5.64 12.44
CA ALA A 114 -9.81 -4.77 13.60
C ALA A 114 -11.13 -3.97 13.55
N ILE A 115 -11.64 -3.66 12.35
CA ILE A 115 -12.97 -3.08 12.18
C ILE A 115 -13.70 -3.89 11.11
N PRO A 116 -14.48 -4.91 11.51
CA PRO A 116 -15.06 -5.85 10.54
C PRO A 116 -15.87 -5.16 9.43
N ASP A 117 -15.73 -5.67 8.20
CA ASP A 117 -16.31 -5.14 6.95
C ASP A 117 -17.81 -4.82 7.04
N TYR A 118 -18.55 -5.58 7.85
CA TYR A 118 -20.00 -5.45 7.99
C TYR A 118 -20.44 -4.29 8.90
N ARG A 119 -19.50 -3.59 9.54
CA ARG A 119 -19.79 -2.39 10.34
C ARG A 119 -19.81 -1.14 9.45
N PRO A 120 -20.50 -0.06 9.87
CA PRO A 120 -20.53 1.19 9.11
C PRO A 120 -19.12 1.76 8.80
N GLU A 121 -18.15 1.53 9.68
CA GLU A 121 -16.75 1.96 9.52
C GLU A 121 -15.79 0.83 9.09
N GLY A 122 -16.32 -0.30 8.59
CA GLY A 122 -15.64 -1.58 8.36
C GLY A 122 -14.45 -1.62 7.40
N PHE A 123 -13.98 -0.45 6.95
CA PHE A 123 -12.86 -0.31 6.02
C PHE A 123 -11.92 0.84 6.39
N ALA A 124 -12.14 1.50 7.53
CA ALA A 124 -11.37 2.68 7.92
C ALA A 124 -9.91 2.33 8.26
N ASP A 125 -9.69 1.15 8.82
CA ASP A 125 -8.39 0.57 9.09
C ASP A 125 -7.72 0.02 7.84
N ASP A 126 -8.44 -0.69 6.98
CA ASP A 126 -7.95 -1.07 5.65
C ASP A 126 -7.40 0.13 4.86
N GLN A 127 -8.18 1.21 4.81
CA GLN A 127 -7.77 2.42 4.12
C GLN A 127 -6.51 3.02 4.74
N ARG A 128 -6.40 3.02 6.08
CA ARG A 128 -5.23 3.55 6.78
C ARG A 128 -3.99 2.74 6.48
N GLU A 129 -4.06 1.40 6.51
CA GLU A 129 -2.94 0.51 6.20
C GLU A 129 -2.51 0.66 4.73
N MET A 130 -3.48 0.79 3.82
CA MET A 130 -3.22 1.06 2.41
C MET A 130 -2.52 2.40 2.16
N ARG A 131 -2.96 3.47 2.83
CA ARG A 131 -2.33 4.80 2.75
C ARG A 131 -0.92 4.79 3.33
N ALA A 132 -0.73 4.12 4.47
CA ALA A 132 0.58 3.96 5.09
C ALA A 132 1.55 3.24 4.14
N ALA A 133 1.15 2.08 3.60
CA ALA A 133 1.98 1.33 2.65
C ALA A 133 2.25 2.10 1.35
N SER A 134 1.24 2.82 0.83
CA SER A 134 1.40 3.65 -0.36
C SER A 134 2.41 4.78 -0.16
N THR A 135 2.48 5.33 1.05
CA THR A 135 3.40 6.41 1.40
C THR A 135 4.80 5.86 1.65
N GLU A 136 4.91 4.81 2.46
CA GLU A 136 6.15 4.12 2.79
C GLU A 136 6.86 3.59 1.53
N LEU A 137 6.09 3.02 0.60
CA LEU A 137 6.60 2.34 -0.60
C LEU A 137 6.40 3.15 -1.88
N ALA A 138 6.24 4.48 -1.77
CA ALA A 138 5.94 5.36 -2.89
C ALA A 138 6.96 5.21 -4.04
N GLY A 139 8.25 5.08 -3.72
CA GLY A 139 9.31 4.89 -4.71
C GLY A 139 9.11 3.61 -5.54
N LEU A 140 8.90 2.48 -4.87
CA LEU A 140 8.63 1.19 -5.51
C LEU A 140 7.35 1.22 -6.36
N ILE A 141 6.28 1.81 -5.82
CA ILE A 141 5.00 1.95 -6.52
C ILE A 141 5.14 2.82 -7.77
N HIS A 142 5.88 3.92 -7.70
CA HIS A 142 6.15 4.78 -8.84
C HIS A 142 6.97 4.06 -9.91
N ALA A 143 8.02 3.35 -9.51
CA ALA A 143 8.81 2.54 -10.42
C ALA A 143 7.95 1.48 -11.14
N PHE A 144 7.08 0.78 -10.39
CA PHE A 144 6.17 -0.19 -10.97
C PHE A 144 5.17 0.45 -11.94
N LYS A 145 4.57 1.59 -11.60
CA LYS A 145 3.67 2.32 -12.51
C LYS A 145 4.38 2.75 -13.79
N ALA A 146 5.60 3.27 -13.70
CA ALA A 146 6.40 3.64 -14.86
C ALA A 146 6.78 2.41 -15.72
N TRP A 147 7.17 1.31 -15.09
CA TRP A 147 7.40 0.03 -15.77
C TRP A 147 6.13 -0.45 -16.48
N ARG A 148 4.97 -0.41 -15.82
CA ARG A 148 3.68 -0.84 -16.37
C ARG A 148 3.29 -0.02 -17.60
N LEU A 149 3.50 1.30 -17.57
CA LEU A 149 3.30 2.17 -18.73
C LEU A 149 4.21 1.80 -19.91
N ARG A 150 5.44 1.35 -19.66
CA ARG A 150 6.38 0.94 -20.72
C ARG A 150 6.13 -0.46 -21.29
N HIS A 151 5.55 -1.37 -20.52
CA HIS A 151 5.46 -2.79 -20.91
C HIS A 151 4.03 -3.27 -21.15
N GLN A 152 3.04 -2.71 -20.46
CA GLN A 152 1.63 -3.11 -20.63
C GLN A 152 0.85 -2.19 -21.57
N VAL A 153 1.18 -0.89 -21.66
CA VAL A 153 0.48 0.04 -22.57
C VAL A 153 0.83 -0.17 -24.04
N PRO A 154 2.09 -0.42 -24.45
CA PRO A 154 2.40 -0.69 -25.86
C PRO A 154 1.76 -1.97 -26.41
N VAL A 155 1.37 -2.91 -25.55
CA VAL A 155 0.61 -4.12 -25.95
C VAL A 155 -0.85 -3.78 -26.30
N MET A 156 -1.39 -2.65 -25.82
CA MET A 156 -2.76 -2.20 -26.11
C MET A 156 -2.89 -1.36 -27.40
N TRP A 157 -1.78 -0.88 -27.97
CA TRP A 157 -1.74 -0.18 -29.26
C TRP A 157 -0.84 -0.94 -30.24
N PRO A 158 -1.36 -1.95 -30.97
CA PRO A 158 -0.62 -2.57 -32.07
C PRO A 158 -0.65 -1.66 -33.30
N GLY A 159 -0.11 -0.45 -33.17
CA GLY A 159 0.17 0.46 -34.26
C GLY A 159 1.67 0.56 -34.42
N HIS A 160 2.20 -0.15 -35.43
CA HIS A 160 3.61 -0.30 -35.81
C HIS A 160 4.41 -1.37 -35.06
N GLY A 161 4.13 -2.63 -35.44
CA GLY A 161 5.14 -3.66 -35.70
C GLY A 161 6.09 -4.03 -34.57
N VAL A 162 5.72 -5.05 -33.80
CA VAL A 162 6.46 -6.32 -33.66
C VAL A 162 5.56 -7.26 -32.85
N SER A 163 5.37 -8.47 -33.38
CA SER A 163 4.52 -9.52 -32.81
C SER A 163 5.02 -9.95 -31.43
N ALA A 164 4.20 -9.83 -30.40
CA ALA A 164 4.41 -10.52 -29.13
C ALA A 164 3.11 -11.12 -28.62
N ARG A 165 3.21 -12.42 -28.30
CA ARG A 165 2.12 -13.34 -28.00
C ARG A 165 1.24 -12.85 -26.86
N ARG A 166 -0.06 -13.14 -27.02
CA ARG A 166 -1.13 -13.02 -26.03
C ARG A 166 -0.70 -13.52 -24.65
N LEU A 167 -0.94 -12.69 -23.65
CA LEU A 167 -1.44 -13.15 -22.35
C LEU A 167 -2.71 -12.33 -22.07
N ARG A 168 -3.87 -13.01 -22.18
CA ARG A 168 -5.13 -12.52 -21.65
C ARG A 168 -5.19 -12.96 -20.19
N LEU A 169 -5.37 -12.01 -19.29
CA LEU A 169 -6.07 -12.18 -18.01
C LEU A 169 -7.07 -11.04 -17.89
#